data_AF-A0A9E5YZU2-F1
#
_entry.id   AF-A0A9E5YZU2-F1
#
_cell.length_a   1.000
_cell.length_b   1.000
_cell.length_c   1.000
_cell.angle_alpha   90.00
_cell.angle_beta   90.00
_cell.angle_gamma   90.00
#
_symmetry.space_group_name_H-M   'P 1'
#
loop_
_entity.id
_entity.type
_entity.pdbx_description
1 polymer ?
#
loop_
_entity_poly.entity_id
_entity_poly.type
_entity_poly.pdbx_seq_one_letter_code
_entity_poly.pdbx_strand_id
1 'polypeptide(L)'
;MVQKTSGGLAPSGISFCDFIDVWNKEQGQSTPNLHTTMAAWLADRWHEDNRELLLMAFRNAGKSTLAGLFANWLLLDDPNRRILVLSADHALARRMVRNVKRVTERHPWTTALKPAKADEWASDRFTIEREQELRDPSMLAKGIGSNITGSRADVVICDDVEVPKTCDTPGKRADLRERLDEIDYVLSPGGLKLFIGTPHTHDTIYAIRNSFENAGGEHAYLTDYQRLELPLLDEQGNSQWPERFSLEQINTLKKRSGPAKFQSQMLLRPASIVDGRLDPDRLAPYAAPLDYHEAGGEAVLRLGTQRLISASCWWDPAYGAPGRGDASVIAVVFTDEDGNYRLHAILYLCHDPALLDNVDEATQQCQ
;
A
#
# COMPACT_ATOMS: atom_id res chain seq x y z
N MET A 1 30.82 -40.69 -33.49
CA MET A 1 30.37 -40.49 -32.09
C MET A 1 29.52 -39.23 -32.07
N VAL A 2 28.26 -39.37 -31.68
CA VAL A 2 27.22 -38.34 -31.73
C VAL A 2 27.20 -37.54 -30.42
N GLN A 3 27.22 -36.20 -30.55
CA GLN A 3 26.67 -35.13 -29.70
C GLN A 3 26.90 -35.10 -28.17
N LYS A 4 27.28 -33.91 -27.64
CA LYS A 4 26.32 -32.85 -27.27
C LYS A 4 26.99 -31.49 -27.04
N THR A 5 26.57 -30.54 -27.87
CA THR A 5 26.71 -29.08 -27.74
C THR A 5 25.69 -28.51 -26.74
N SER A 6 25.90 -27.23 -26.40
CA SER A 6 24.99 -26.22 -25.79
C SER A 6 24.69 -26.33 -24.28
N GLY A 7 25.54 -25.67 -23.48
CA GLY A 7 25.10 -25.01 -22.24
C GLY A 7 24.40 -23.70 -22.61
N GLY A 8 23.15 -23.55 -22.15
CA GLY A 8 22.25 -22.47 -22.54
C GLY A 8 22.67 -21.13 -21.96
N LEU A 9 23.15 -20.24 -22.83
CA LEU A 9 22.99 -18.81 -22.66
C LEU A 9 21.53 -18.46 -22.96
N ALA A 10 20.90 -17.63 -22.13
CA ALA A 10 19.59 -17.05 -22.45
C ALA A 10 19.67 -16.35 -23.83
N PRO A 11 18.60 -16.35 -24.64
CA PRO A 11 18.61 -15.62 -25.91
C PRO A 11 18.79 -14.12 -25.62
N SER A 12 19.95 -13.58 -25.99
CA SER A 12 20.14 -12.12 -26.07
C SER A 12 19.05 -11.52 -26.96
N GLY A 13 18.21 -10.63 -26.43
CA GLY A 13 17.22 -9.87 -27.20
C GLY A 13 15.75 -10.06 -26.86
N ILE A 14 15.39 -10.73 -25.75
CA ILE A 14 14.00 -10.81 -25.29
C ILE A 14 13.59 -9.50 -24.62
N SER A 15 12.62 -8.77 -25.19
CA SER A 15 12.06 -7.59 -24.53
C SER A 15 11.18 -7.99 -23.34
N PHE A 16 11.08 -7.11 -22.35
CA PHE A 16 10.22 -7.38 -21.19
C PHE A 16 8.72 -7.47 -21.58
N CYS A 17 8.30 -6.70 -22.59
CA CYS A 17 6.95 -6.82 -23.15
C CYS A 17 6.69 -8.21 -23.73
N ASP A 18 7.62 -8.75 -24.54
CA ASP A 18 7.50 -10.10 -25.09
C ASP A 18 7.45 -11.16 -23.99
N PHE A 19 8.22 -10.97 -22.92
CA PHE A 19 8.20 -11.85 -21.74
C PHE A 19 6.81 -11.90 -21.10
N ILE A 20 6.18 -10.74 -20.91
CA ILE A 20 4.81 -10.68 -20.37
C ILE A 20 3.81 -11.29 -21.33
N ASP A 21 3.91 -11.01 -22.64
CA ASP A 21 2.99 -11.52 -23.65
C ASP A 21 3.02 -13.05 -23.73
N VAL A 22 4.21 -13.64 -23.71
CA VAL A 22 4.36 -15.11 -23.67
C VAL A 22 3.74 -15.67 -22.40
N TRP A 23 4.01 -15.07 -21.23
CA TRP A 23 3.42 -15.53 -19.98
C TRP A 23 1.90 -15.46 -19.97
N ASN A 24 1.32 -14.32 -20.38
CA ASN A 24 -0.12 -14.11 -20.42
C ASN A 24 -0.80 -15.07 -21.41
N LYS A 25 -0.19 -15.31 -22.57
CA LYS A 25 -0.67 -16.28 -23.55
C LYS A 25 -0.75 -17.69 -22.96
N GLU A 26 0.23 -18.12 -22.17
CA GLU A 26 0.17 -19.42 -21.49
C GLU A 26 -0.88 -19.50 -20.38
N GLN A 27 -1.37 -18.36 -19.90
CA GLN A 27 -2.52 -18.31 -19.01
C GLN A 27 -3.85 -18.13 -19.76
N GLY A 28 -3.84 -18.12 -21.10
CA GLY A 28 -5.02 -17.85 -21.92
C GLY A 28 -5.53 -16.41 -21.81
N GLN A 29 -4.64 -15.46 -21.50
CA GLN A 29 -4.95 -14.04 -21.28
C GLN A 29 -4.30 -13.18 -22.36
N SER A 30 -4.94 -12.04 -22.67
CA SER A 30 -4.30 -10.96 -23.41
C SER A 30 -3.55 -10.02 -22.47
N THR A 31 -2.57 -9.29 -23.00
CA THR A 31 -1.87 -8.23 -22.27
C THR A 31 -2.60 -6.90 -22.45
N PRO A 32 -3.12 -6.28 -21.38
CA PRO A 32 -3.74 -4.96 -21.47
C PRO A 32 -2.71 -3.89 -21.81
N ASN A 33 -3.12 -2.84 -22.55
CA ASN A 33 -2.25 -1.70 -22.86
C ASN A 33 -1.61 -1.08 -21.60
N LEU A 34 -2.36 -1.03 -20.49
CA LEU A 34 -1.85 -0.59 -19.19
C LEU A 34 -0.60 -1.37 -18.75
N HIS A 35 -0.58 -2.69 -18.98
CA HIS A 35 0.55 -3.55 -18.63
C HIS A 35 1.72 -3.34 -19.57
N THR A 36 1.44 -3.18 -20.87
CA THR A 36 2.46 -2.82 -21.86
C THR A 36 3.14 -1.49 -21.51
N THR A 37 2.38 -0.47 -21.09
CA THR A 37 2.94 0.82 -20.64
C THR A 37 3.86 0.67 -19.42
N MET A 38 3.41 -0.07 -18.40
CA MET A 38 4.24 -0.33 -17.22
C MET A 38 5.51 -1.12 -17.57
N ALA A 39 5.39 -2.11 -18.46
CA ALA A 39 6.50 -2.95 -18.89
C ALA A 39 7.54 -2.18 -19.68
N ALA A 40 7.10 -1.41 -20.69
CA ALA A 40 7.98 -0.56 -21.48
C ALA A 40 8.74 0.42 -20.59
N TRP A 41 8.04 1.11 -19.69
CA TRP A 41 8.69 2.05 -18.77
C TRP A 41 9.71 1.38 -17.86
N LEU A 42 9.40 0.21 -17.27
CA LEU A 42 10.36 -0.51 -16.42
C LEU A 42 11.60 -0.95 -17.20
N ALA A 43 11.42 -1.47 -18.42
CA ALA A 43 12.51 -1.91 -19.27
C ALA A 43 13.39 -0.74 -19.74
N ASP A 44 12.77 0.37 -20.18
CA ASP A 44 13.48 1.57 -20.63
C ASP A 44 14.33 2.15 -19.49
N ARG A 45 13.73 2.35 -18.31
CA ARG A 45 14.45 2.87 -17.15
C ARG A 45 15.60 1.95 -16.74
N TRP A 46 15.40 0.64 -16.78
CA TRP A 46 16.45 -0.33 -16.49
C TRP A 46 17.63 -0.23 -17.47
N HIS A 47 17.34 -0.14 -18.78
CA HIS A 47 18.35 -0.03 -19.83
C HIS A 47 19.09 1.31 -19.85
N GLU A 48 18.43 2.39 -19.44
CA GLU A 48 19.03 3.73 -19.26
C GLU A 48 19.88 3.87 -17.99
N ASP A 49 20.12 2.77 -17.27
CA ASP A 49 20.85 2.75 -15.99
C ASP A 49 20.19 3.58 -14.87
N ASN A 50 18.87 3.83 -14.95
CA ASN A 50 18.13 4.40 -13.83
C ASN A 50 17.91 3.32 -12.76
N ARG A 51 18.31 3.62 -11.52
CA ARG A 51 18.34 2.66 -10.40
C ARG A 51 17.44 3.01 -9.23
N GLU A 52 16.70 4.11 -9.31
CA GLU A 52 15.76 4.55 -8.28
C GLU A 52 14.41 4.83 -8.93
N LEU A 53 13.51 3.84 -8.86
CA LEU A 53 12.26 3.79 -9.61
C LEU A 53 11.04 3.75 -8.70
N LEU A 54 9.99 4.50 -9.03
CA LEU A 54 8.70 4.52 -8.36
C LEU A 54 7.58 4.24 -9.36
N LEU A 55 6.93 3.08 -9.24
CA LEU A 55 5.77 2.69 -10.03
C LEU A 55 4.49 2.77 -9.19
N MET A 56 3.66 3.78 -9.47
CA MET A 56 2.35 3.92 -8.85
C MET A 56 1.26 3.61 -9.87
N ALA A 57 0.39 2.67 -9.53
CA ALA A 57 -0.77 2.35 -10.36
C ALA A 57 -1.97 2.07 -9.46
N PHE A 58 -3.16 2.43 -9.93
CA PHE A 58 -4.40 2.26 -9.17
C PHE A 58 -4.56 0.83 -8.64
N ARG A 59 -5.29 0.69 -7.53
CA ARG A 59 -5.48 -0.62 -6.91
C ARG A 59 -6.17 -1.60 -7.86
N ASN A 60 -5.64 -2.83 -7.92
CA ASN A 60 -6.01 -3.87 -8.89
C ASN A 60 -5.51 -3.65 -10.33
N ALA A 61 -4.58 -2.72 -10.58
CA ALA A 61 -3.90 -2.57 -11.87
C ALA A 61 -2.97 -3.74 -12.24
N GLY A 62 -2.61 -4.62 -11.30
CA GLY A 62 -1.68 -5.74 -11.55
C GLY A 62 -0.19 -5.40 -11.33
N LYS A 63 0.09 -4.25 -10.70
CA LYS A 63 1.44 -3.74 -10.43
C LYS A 63 2.40 -4.77 -9.78
N SER A 64 1.96 -5.46 -8.73
CA SER A 64 2.77 -6.48 -8.03
C SER A 64 3.01 -7.73 -8.90
N THR A 65 2.06 -8.07 -9.79
CA THR A 65 2.26 -9.16 -10.76
C THR A 65 3.35 -8.79 -11.76
N LEU A 66 3.28 -7.59 -12.34
CA LEU A 66 4.30 -7.11 -13.28
C LEU A 66 5.67 -6.97 -12.63
N ALA A 67 5.74 -6.52 -11.38
CA ALA A 67 6.98 -6.49 -10.61
C ALA A 67 7.64 -7.87 -10.48
N GLY A 68 6.83 -8.90 -10.23
CA GLY A 68 7.30 -10.28 -10.16
C GLY A 68 7.73 -10.85 -11.51
N LEU A 69 7.07 -10.46 -12.61
CA LEU A 69 7.51 -10.79 -13.96
C LEU A 69 8.82 -10.08 -14.32
N PHE A 70 8.96 -8.81 -13.92
CA PHE A 70 10.18 -8.04 -14.09
C PHE A 70 11.35 -8.71 -13.35
N ALA A 71 11.13 -9.16 -12.10
CA ALA A 71 12.11 -9.94 -11.36
C ALA A 71 12.54 -11.23 -12.09
N ASN A 72 11.60 -11.98 -12.69
CA ASN A 72 11.96 -13.16 -13.50
C ASN A 72 12.79 -12.76 -14.74
N TRP A 73 12.40 -11.69 -15.42
CA TRP A 73 13.10 -11.20 -16.61
C TRP A 73 14.54 -10.77 -16.29
N LEU A 74 14.76 -10.10 -15.14
CA LEU A 74 16.10 -9.76 -14.66
C LEU A 74 16.95 -10.98 -14.30
N LEU A 75 16.33 -12.02 -13.71
CA LEU A 75 17.00 -13.29 -13.41
C LEU A 75 17.30 -14.11 -14.66
N LEU A 76 16.50 -13.97 -15.71
CA LEU A 76 16.76 -14.57 -17.01
C LEU A 76 17.97 -13.91 -17.70
N ASP A 77 18.10 -12.58 -17.57
CA ASP A 77 19.23 -11.82 -18.09
C ASP A 77 20.54 -12.11 -17.34
N ASP A 78 20.49 -12.20 -16.01
CA ASP A 78 21.63 -12.61 -15.17
C ASP A 78 21.17 -13.53 -14.02
N PRO A 79 21.43 -14.84 -14.12
CA PRO A 79 21.08 -15.80 -13.08
C PRO A 79 21.76 -15.55 -11.71
N ASN A 80 22.85 -14.77 -11.67
CA ASN A 80 23.57 -14.47 -10.44
C ASN A 80 22.94 -13.34 -9.62
N ARG A 81 21.97 -12.60 -10.17
CA ARG A 81 21.30 -11.52 -9.46
C ARG A 81 20.60 -12.00 -8.20
N ARG A 82 20.70 -11.20 -7.14
CA ARG A 82 20.01 -11.39 -5.86
C ARG A 82 18.93 -10.33 -5.71
N ILE A 83 17.68 -10.78 -5.59
CA ILE A 83 16.51 -9.89 -5.50
C ILE A 83 15.90 -9.99 -4.09
N LEU A 84 15.87 -8.88 -3.36
CA LEU A 84 15.18 -8.78 -2.08
C LEU A 84 13.81 -8.14 -2.27
N VAL A 85 12.75 -8.82 -1.85
CA VAL A 85 11.39 -8.27 -1.79
C VAL A 85 11.09 -7.82 -0.37
N LEU A 86 10.71 -6.54 -0.25
CA LEU A 86 10.18 -5.94 0.97
C LEU A 86 8.70 -5.61 0.78
N SER A 87 7.88 -5.98 1.76
CA SER A 87 6.47 -5.58 1.85
C SER A 87 6.13 -5.20 3.28
N ALA A 88 4.92 -4.66 3.50
CA ALA A 88 4.48 -4.30 4.86
C ALA A 88 4.55 -5.45 5.88
N ASP A 89 4.43 -6.71 5.42
CA ASP A 89 4.70 -7.88 6.23
C ASP A 89 5.31 -9.04 5.40
N HIS A 90 5.84 -10.03 6.10
CA HIS A 90 6.50 -11.18 5.47
C HIS A 90 5.53 -12.06 4.66
N ALA A 91 4.24 -12.13 5.03
CA ALA A 91 3.27 -12.94 4.31
C ALA A 91 2.95 -12.35 2.94
N LEU A 92 2.88 -11.02 2.82
CA LEU A 92 2.75 -10.31 1.55
C LEU A 92 3.99 -10.52 0.67
N ALA A 93 5.19 -10.28 1.19
CA ALA A 93 6.42 -10.50 0.45
C ALA A 93 6.55 -11.96 -0.04
N ARG A 94 6.22 -12.93 0.82
CA ARG A 94 6.21 -14.36 0.49
C ARG A 94 5.25 -14.69 -0.64
N ARG A 95 4.11 -13.99 -0.76
CA ARG A 95 3.17 -14.21 -1.89
C ARG A 95 3.81 -13.82 -3.21
N MET A 96 4.51 -12.70 -3.28
CA MET A 96 5.24 -12.28 -4.47
C MET A 96 6.31 -13.30 -4.84
N VAL A 97 7.22 -13.63 -3.91
CA VAL A 97 8.33 -14.57 -4.17
C VAL A 97 7.81 -15.95 -4.61
N ARG A 98 6.75 -16.46 -3.97
CA ARG A 98 6.09 -17.70 -4.39
C ARG A 98 5.50 -17.61 -5.80
N ASN A 99 4.93 -16.46 -6.18
CA ASN A 99 4.41 -16.26 -7.53
C ASN A 99 5.53 -16.21 -8.55
N VAL A 100 6.63 -15.48 -8.28
CA VAL A 100 7.82 -15.45 -9.14
C VAL A 100 8.37 -16.84 -9.34
N LYS A 101 8.55 -17.62 -8.26
CA LYS A 101 8.96 -19.03 -8.35
C LYS A 101 8.06 -19.86 -9.28
N ARG A 102 6.73 -19.70 -9.18
CA ARG A 102 5.78 -20.42 -10.06
C ARG A 102 5.90 -20.02 -11.52
N VAL A 103 6.18 -18.73 -11.80
CA VAL A 103 6.50 -18.27 -13.14
C VAL A 103 7.79 -18.92 -13.60
N THR A 104 8.85 -18.92 -12.77
CA THR A 104 10.13 -19.57 -13.08
C THR A 104 9.93 -21.04 -13.50
N GLU A 105 9.06 -21.77 -12.81
CA GLU A 105 8.74 -23.17 -13.09
C GLU A 105 7.94 -23.43 -14.37
N ARG A 106 7.28 -22.41 -14.94
CA ARG A 106 6.25 -22.60 -15.97
C ARG A 106 6.45 -21.76 -17.23
N HIS A 107 7.12 -20.62 -17.12
CA HIS A 107 7.32 -19.74 -18.25
C HIS A 107 8.29 -20.41 -19.23
N PRO A 108 7.96 -20.46 -20.54
CA PRO A 108 8.78 -21.14 -21.55
C PRO A 108 10.27 -20.76 -21.60
N TRP A 109 10.65 -19.56 -21.13
CA TRP A 109 12.01 -19.04 -21.18
C TRP A 109 12.78 -19.21 -19.87
N THR A 110 12.11 -19.48 -18.75
CA THR A 110 12.75 -19.59 -17.43
C THR A 110 12.78 -21.01 -16.88
N THR A 111 12.08 -21.97 -17.51
CA THR A 111 11.98 -23.35 -16.99
C THR A 111 13.34 -24.02 -16.83
N ALA A 112 14.31 -23.68 -17.68
CA ALA A 112 15.69 -24.15 -17.59
C ALA A 112 16.46 -23.60 -16.38
N LEU A 113 16.01 -22.49 -15.78
CA LEU A 113 16.62 -21.89 -14.59
C LEU A 113 16.25 -22.66 -13.31
N LYS A 114 15.29 -23.59 -13.36
CA LYS A 114 14.96 -24.40 -12.19
C LYS A 114 16.06 -25.46 -11.98
N PRO A 115 16.71 -25.50 -10.81
CA PRO A 115 17.73 -26.50 -10.53
C PRO A 115 17.12 -27.91 -10.48
N ALA A 116 17.84 -28.90 -10.99
CA ALA A 116 17.40 -30.30 -10.98
C ALA A 116 17.31 -30.86 -9.56
N LYS A 117 18.22 -30.42 -8.67
CA LYS A 117 18.18 -30.65 -7.23
C LYS A 117 18.09 -29.31 -6.52
N ALA A 118 16.93 -29.05 -5.94
CA ALA A 118 16.59 -27.72 -5.46
C ALA A 118 16.81 -27.63 -3.94
N ASP A 119 18.08 -27.52 -3.52
CA ASP A 119 18.47 -27.45 -2.11
C ASP A 119 17.86 -26.21 -1.41
N GLU A 120 17.67 -25.12 -2.16
CA GLU A 120 17.00 -23.90 -1.71
C GLU A 120 15.83 -23.52 -2.65
N TRP A 121 14.64 -24.05 -2.39
CA TRP A 121 13.45 -23.84 -3.23
C TRP A 121 12.17 -23.71 -2.40
N ALA A 122 12.19 -22.82 -1.40
CA ALA A 122 11.05 -22.55 -0.54
C ALA A 122 10.07 -21.54 -1.18
N SER A 123 9.04 -21.15 -0.43
CA SER A 123 8.03 -20.18 -0.91
C SER A 123 8.37 -18.73 -0.59
N ASP A 124 9.25 -18.52 0.38
CA ASP A 124 9.76 -17.25 0.90
C ASP A 124 11.19 -16.96 0.44
N ARG A 125 11.87 -17.95 -0.15
CA ARG A 125 13.16 -17.82 -0.83
C ARG A 125 13.38 -18.94 -1.82
N PHE A 126 14.10 -18.68 -2.89
CA PHE A 126 14.56 -19.71 -3.82
C PHE A 126 15.82 -19.28 -4.57
N THR A 127 16.61 -20.26 -4.98
CA THR A 127 17.82 -20.07 -5.77
C THR A 127 17.69 -20.82 -7.09
N ILE A 128 17.83 -20.10 -8.19
CA ILE A 128 17.84 -20.67 -9.54
C ILE A 128 19.21 -21.28 -9.86
N GLU A 129 19.25 -22.12 -10.89
CA GLU A 129 20.50 -22.59 -11.47
C GLU A 129 21.32 -21.38 -11.94
N ARG A 130 22.50 -21.19 -11.35
CA ARG A 130 23.41 -20.07 -11.62
C ARG A 130 24.86 -20.51 -11.44
N GLU A 131 25.78 -19.79 -12.09
CA GLU A 131 27.20 -20.15 -12.11
C GLU A 131 27.91 -19.85 -10.79
N GLN A 132 27.50 -18.78 -10.09
CA GLN A 132 28.14 -18.35 -8.85
C GLN A 132 27.49 -18.94 -7.60
N GLU A 133 28.33 -19.44 -6.70
CA GLU A 133 27.93 -19.85 -5.36
C GLU A 133 27.87 -18.63 -4.43
N LEU A 134 26.71 -17.98 -4.40
CA LEU A 134 26.45 -16.83 -3.51
C LEU A 134 25.71 -17.26 -2.25
N ARG A 135 26.01 -16.58 -1.14
CA ARG A 135 25.36 -16.82 0.16
C ARG A 135 23.87 -16.52 0.15
N ASP A 136 23.47 -15.44 -0.51
CA ASP A 136 22.07 -15.01 -0.59
C ASP A 136 21.36 -15.70 -1.75
N PRO A 137 20.07 -16.05 -1.59
CA PRO A 137 19.30 -16.69 -2.64
C PRO A 137 19.08 -15.76 -3.85
N SER A 138 18.68 -16.33 -4.98
CA SER A 138 18.29 -15.53 -6.17
C SER A 138 17.12 -14.60 -5.86
N MET A 139 16.19 -15.04 -5.01
CA MET A 139 15.11 -14.18 -4.50
C MET A 139 14.79 -14.47 -3.04
N LEU A 140 14.63 -13.41 -2.24
CA LEU A 140 14.34 -13.47 -0.80
C LEU A 140 13.14 -12.58 -0.42
N ALA A 141 12.23 -13.10 0.41
CA ALA A 141 11.08 -12.36 0.92
C ALA A 141 11.29 -11.91 2.37
N LYS A 142 11.12 -10.61 2.65
CA LYS A 142 11.20 -10.03 3.99
C LYS A 142 10.07 -9.04 4.22
N GLY A 143 9.61 -8.95 5.46
CA GLY A 143 8.71 -7.86 5.87
C GLY A 143 9.56 -6.64 6.26
N ILE A 144 9.04 -5.43 6.05
CA ILE A 144 9.75 -4.19 6.39
C ILE A 144 10.09 -4.10 7.89
N GLY A 145 9.29 -4.76 8.73
CA GLY A 145 9.55 -4.89 10.17
C GLY A 145 10.72 -5.82 10.56
N SER A 146 11.25 -6.62 9.63
CA SER A 146 12.26 -7.64 9.92
C SER A 146 13.68 -7.14 9.64
N ASN A 147 14.67 -7.67 10.37
CA ASN A 147 16.07 -7.35 10.10
C ASN A 147 16.49 -7.84 8.71
N ILE A 148 17.00 -6.91 7.90
CA ILE A 148 17.54 -7.15 6.55
C ILE A 148 19.07 -7.12 6.50
N THR A 149 19.73 -6.71 7.59
CA THR A 149 21.19 -6.62 7.66
C THR A 149 21.84 -7.96 7.32
N GLY A 150 22.78 -7.92 6.37
CA GLY A 150 23.50 -9.10 5.89
C GLY A 150 22.84 -9.82 4.71
N SER A 151 21.65 -9.40 4.27
CA SER A 151 21.00 -9.90 3.05
C SER A 151 21.41 -9.07 1.84
N ARG A 152 22.55 -9.37 1.21
CA ARG A 152 23.05 -8.59 0.08
C ARG A 152 22.13 -8.75 -1.13
N ALA A 153 21.79 -7.64 -1.77
CA ALA A 153 20.88 -7.63 -2.91
C ALA A 153 21.40 -6.73 -4.03
N ASP A 154 21.16 -7.14 -5.28
CA ASP A 154 21.44 -6.33 -6.47
C ASP A 154 20.18 -5.59 -6.93
N VAL A 155 19.01 -6.07 -6.49
CA VAL A 155 17.71 -5.44 -6.71
C VAL A 155 16.88 -5.54 -5.43
N VAL A 156 16.27 -4.43 -5.02
CA VAL A 156 15.32 -4.37 -3.91
C VAL A 156 13.97 -3.90 -4.45
N ILE A 157 12.94 -4.74 -4.31
CA ILE A 157 11.56 -4.43 -4.71
C ILE A 157 10.74 -4.19 -3.44
N CYS A 158 10.29 -2.95 -3.26
CA CYS A 158 9.39 -2.54 -2.18
C CYS A 158 7.94 -2.56 -2.68
N ASP A 159 7.21 -3.66 -2.45
CA ASP A 159 5.82 -3.84 -2.88
C ASP A 159 4.84 -3.60 -1.72
N ASP A 160 4.03 -2.56 -1.84
CA ASP A 160 3.01 -2.15 -0.86
C ASP A 160 3.59 -2.11 0.59
N VAL A 161 4.73 -1.41 0.76
CA VAL A 161 5.37 -1.19 2.07
C VAL A 161 4.62 -0.14 2.91
N GLU A 162 4.01 0.84 2.25
CA GLU A 162 3.03 1.73 2.85
C GLU A 162 1.65 1.07 2.84
N VAL A 163 1.12 0.76 4.02
CA VAL A 163 -0.24 0.27 4.27
C VAL A 163 -0.75 0.92 5.56
N PRO A 164 -2.07 0.90 5.87
CA PRO A 164 -2.58 1.58 7.07
C PRO A 164 -1.82 1.21 8.35
N LYS A 165 -1.45 -0.08 8.51
CA LYS A 165 -0.68 -0.57 9.65
C LYS A 165 0.71 0.11 9.81
N THR A 166 1.32 0.58 8.72
CA THR A 166 2.68 1.17 8.70
C THR A 166 2.68 2.69 8.53
N CYS A 167 1.52 3.35 8.35
CA CYS A 167 1.49 4.80 8.11
C CYS A 167 0.34 5.57 8.77
N ASP A 168 -0.56 4.91 9.49
CA ASP A 168 -1.72 5.54 10.14
C ASP A 168 -1.36 6.59 11.21
N THR A 169 -0.14 6.56 11.76
CA THR A 169 0.36 7.59 12.70
C THR A 169 1.67 8.22 12.20
N PRO A 170 1.99 9.47 12.60
CA PRO A 170 3.28 10.10 12.29
C PRO A 170 4.48 9.25 12.71
N GLY A 171 4.45 8.70 13.93
CA GLY A 171 5.51 7.83 14.43
C GLY A 171 5.74 6.60 13.55
N LYS A 172 4.68 5.91 13.12
CA LYS A 172 4.81 4.75 12.22
C LYS A 172 5.37 5.14 10.84
N ARG A 173 5.03 6.33 10.34
CA ARG A 173 5.62 6.83 9.08
C ARG A 173 7.10 7.15 9.23
N ALA A 174 7.52 7.72 10.37
CA ALA A 174 8.92 7.92 10.68
C ALA A 174 9.67 6.58 10.75
N ASP A 175 9.13 5.61 11.51
CA ASP A 175 9.69 4.24 11.62
C ASP A 175 9.78 3.55 10.24
N LEU A 176 8.78 3.75 9.38
CA LEU A 176 8.79 3.20 8.02
C LEU A 176 9.94 3.78 7.19
N ARG A 177 10.14 5.11 7.24
CA ARG A 177 11.23 5.77 6.50
C ARG A 177 12.60 5.30 7.00
N GLU A 178 12.82 5.26 8.32
CA GLU A 178 14.07 4.77 8.91
C GLU A 178 14.40 3.33 8.46
N ARG A 179 13.39 2.44 8.43
CA ARG A 179 13.58 1.07 7.95
C ARG A 179 13.84 0.98 6.44
N LEU A 180 13.32 1.91 5.66
CA LEU A 180 13.59 1.98 4.23
C LEU A 180 15.00 2.53 3.95
N ASP A 181 15.54 3.41 4.79
CA ASP A 181 16.93 3.88 4.70
C ASP A 181 17.94 2.75 4.92
N GLU A 182 17.57 1.69 5.66
CA GLU A 182 18.43 0.50 5.83
C GLU A 182 18.75 -0.22 4.50
N ILE A 183 17.95 0.00 3.46
CA ILE A 183 18.12 -0.62 2.13
C ILE A 183 19.49 -0.29 1.54
N ASP A 184 20.00 0.92 1.73
CA ASP A 184 21.26 1.37 1.15
C ASP A 184 22.48 0.61 1.68
N TYR A 185 22.38 0.00 2.88
CA TYR A 185 23.47 -0.80 3.47
C TYR A 185 23.52 -2.24 2.96
N VAL A 186 22.42 -2.73 2.40
CA VAL A 186 22.31 -4.10 1.88
C VAL A 186 22.39 -4.17 0.36
N LEU A 187 22.07 -3.07 -0.33
CA LEU A 187 22.12 -2.96 -1.77
C LEU A 187 23.57 -2.90 -2.27
N SER A 188 23.87 -3.66 -3.33
CA SER A 188 25.14 -3.61 -4.05
C SER A 188 25.30 -2.25 -4.75
N PRO A 189 26.53 -1.74 -4.95
CA PRO A 189 26.77 -0.54 -5.76
C PRO A 189 26.14 -0.66 -7.16
N GLY A 190 25.38 0.35 -7.58
CA GLY A 190 24.64 0.33 -8.85
C GLY A 190 23.39 -0.56 -8.86
N GLY A 191 22.99 -1.11 -7.71
CA GLY A 191 21.78 -1.91 -7.57
C GLY A 191 20.50 -1.09 -7.71
N LEU A 192 19.39 -1.77 -8.04
CA LEU A 192 18.09 -1.14 -8.29
C LEU A 192 17.22 -1.09 -7.01
N LYS A 193 16.66 0.08 -6.69
CA LYS A 193 15.55 0.27 -5.75
C LYS A 193 14.27 0.53 -6.54
N LEU A 194 13.31 -0.40 -6.48
CA LEU A 194 12.01 -0.28 -7.14
C LEU A 194 10.90 -0.23 -6.08
N PHE A 195 10.21 0.89 -5.98
CA PHE A 195 9.03 1.07 -5.14
C PHE A 195 7.76 0.91 -5.95
N ILE A 196 6.80 0.16 -5.42
CA ILE A 196 5.52 -0.10 -6.08
C ILE A 196 4.41 -0.02 -5.05
N GLY A 197 3.42 0.84 -5.29
CA GLY A 197 2.43 1.12 -4.27
C GLY A 197 1.24 1.96 -4.68
N THR A 198 0.31 2.08 -3.75
CA THR A 198 -0.76 3.08 -3.77
C THR A 198 -0.69 3.89 -2.47
N PRO A 199 -0.84 5.22 -2.50
CA PRO A 199 -0.72 6.05 -1.31
C PRO A 199 -1.90 5.80 -0.36
N HIS A 200 -1.63 5.75 0.94
CA HIS A 200 -2.62 5.53 2.00
C HIS A 200 -2.88 6.77 2.85
N THR A 201 -1.91 7.67 2.94
CA THR A 201 -2.01 8.89 3.75
C THR A 201 -1.55 10.11 2.96
N HIS A 202 -1.92 11.30 3.44
CA HIS A 202 -1.44 12.56 2.88
C HIS A 202 0.09 12.65 2.92
N ASP A 203 0.69 12.28 4.06
CA ASP A 203 2.14 12.29 4.28
C ASP A 203 2.81 11.00 3.76
N THR A 204 2.30 10.47 2.65
CA THR A 204 2.77 9.24 2.01
C THR A 204 4.24 9.34 1.62
N ILE A 205 4.95 8.21 1.65
CA ILE A 205 6.33 8.11 1.16
C ILE A 205 6.43 8.39 -0.35
N TYR A 206 5.32 8.28 -1.08
CA TYR A 206 5.25 8.47 -2.54
C TYR A 206 5.07 9.94 -2.98
N ALA A 207 4.99 10.89 -2.04
CA ALA A 207 4.67 12.29 -2.32
C ALA A 207 5.71 13.01 -3.20
N ILE A 208 5.29 14.06 -3.90
CA ILE A 208 6.17 15.01 -4.62
C ILE A 208 6.35 16.27 -3.76
N ARG A 209 7.59 16.78 -3.72
CA ARG A 209 8.00 18.02 -3.02
C ARG A 209 7.17 19.27 -3.38
N ASN A 210 6.50 19.30 -4.53
CA ASN A 210 5.76 20.47 -5.03
C ASN A 210 4.24 20.40 -4.81
N SER A 211 3.72 19.36 -4.15
CA SER A 211 2.27 19.25 -3.93
C SER A 211 1.78 20.08 -2.73
N PHE A 212 2.68 20.60 -1.88
CA PHE A 212 2.31 21.26 -0.63
C PHE A 212 3.25 22.44 -0.31
N GLU A 213 2.89 23.63 -0.78
CA GLU A 213 3.24 24.85 -0.06
C GLU A 213 2.48 24.83 1.27
N ASN A 214 3.07 24.24 2.30
CA ASN A 214 2.79 24.59 3.68
C ASN A 214 4.01 24.27 4.54
N ALA A 215 4.48 25.31 5.23
CA ALA A 215 5.61 25.30 6.13
C ALA A 215 5.43 24.20 7.20
N GLY A 216 6.29 23.18 7.19
CA GLY A 216 6.44 22.22 8.28
C GLY A 216 6.12 20.74 7.98
N GLY A 217 5.70 20.38 6.77
CA GLY A 217 5.45 18.97 6.41
C GLY A 217 6.71 18.11 6.30
N GLU A 218 6.66 16.87 6.79
CA GLU A 218 7.72 15.86 6.66
C GLU A 218 8.18 15.73 5.20
N HIS A 219 9.49 15.66 4.99
CA HIS A 219 10.12 15.62 3.67
C HIS A 219 9.52 14.53 2.76
N ALA A 220 9.20 14.90 1.52
CA ALA A 220 8.79 13.97 0.47
C ALA A 220 9.92 12.95 0.20
N TYR A 221 9.71 11.70 0.62
CA TYR A 221 10.76 10.67 0.75
C TYR A 221 11.28 10.18 -0.61
N LEU A 222 10.40 9.83 -1.55
CA LEU A 222 10.76 9.35 -2.88
C LEU A 222 10.73 10.46 -3.95
N THR A 223 11.05 11.71 -3.58
CA THR A 223 10.92 12.86 -4.50
C THR A 223 11.72 12.66 -5.78
N ASP A 224 12.99 12.27 -5.65
CA ASP A 224 13.96 12.25 -6.75
C ASP A 224 13.92 10.96 -7.58
N TYR A 225 13.04 10.02 -7.22
CA TYR A 225 12.88 8.76 -7.94
C TYR A 225 12.22 8.99 -9.30
N GLN A 226 12.72 8.28 -10.32
CA GLN A 226 12.08 8.23 -11.63
C GLN A 226 10.71 7.55 -11.47
N ARG A 227 9.64 8.24 -11.88
CA ARG A 227 8.28 7.84 -11.55
C ARG A 227 7.40 7.55 -12.77
N LEU A 228 6.50 6.59 -12.61
CA LEU A 228 5.35 6.36 -13.47
C LEU A 228 4.10 6.32 -12.60
N GLU A 229 3.15 7.20 -12.88
CA GLU A 229 1.88 7.30 -12.15
C GLU A 229 0.72 7.00 -13.11
N LEU A 230 -0.03 5.94 -12.81
CA LEU A 230 -1.15 5.46 -13.62
C LEU A 230 -2.42 5.42 -12.76
N PRO A 231 -3.12 6.55 -12.59
CA PRO A 231 -4.44 6.56 -11.97
C PRO A 231 -5.45 5.79 -12.84
N LEU A 232 -6.59 5.39 -12.26
CA LEU A 232 -7.63 4.63 -12.97
C LEU A 232 -8.25 5.43 -14.13
N LEU A 233 -8.37 6.75 -13.95
CA LEU A 233 -8.91 7.66 -14.94
C LEU A 233 -7.81 8.54 -15.49
N ASP A 234 -7.77 8.71 -16.81
CA ASP A 234 -6.91 9.70 -17.48
C ASP A 234 -7.44 11.14 -17.24
N GLU A 235 -6.73 12.14 -17.79
CA GLU A 235 -7.10 13.55 -17.68
C GLU A 235 -8.44 13.88 -18.34
N GLN A 236 -8.86 13.07 -19.32
CA GLN A 236 -10.12 13.19 -20.03
C GLN A 236 -11.26 12.43 -19.31
N GLY A 237 -10.97 11.71 -18.23
CA GLY A 237 -11.93 10.93 -17.47
C GLY A 237 -12.24 9.55 -18.06
N ASN A 238 -11.44 9.05 -19.00
CA ASN A 238 -11.58 7.70 -19.52
C ASN A 238 -10.86 6.69 -18.63
N SER A 239 -11.36 5.45 -18.62
CA SER A 239 -10.71 4.35 -17.92
C SER A 239 -9.41 3.95 -18.60
N GLN A 240 -8.35 3.82 -17.81
CA GLN A 240 -7.05 3.30 -18.24
C GLN A 240 -7.03 1.76 -18.36
N TRP A 241 -8.11 1.08 -17.95
CA TRP A 241 -8.31 -0.35 -18.19
C TRP A 241 -9.80 -0.67 -18.47
N PRO A 242 -10.34 -0.24 -19.62
CA PRO A 242 -11.77 -0.32 -19.93
C PRO A 242 -12.35 -1.73 -19.86
N GLU A 243 -11.58 -2.74 -20.26
CA GLU A 243 -12.00 -4.15 -20.29
C GLU A 243 -12.30 -4.69 -18.89
N ARG A 244 -11.70 -4.08 -17.86
CA ARG A 244 -11.88 -4.48 -16.45
C ARG A 244 -12.67 -3.48 -15.63
N PHE A 245 -12.59 -2.20 -15.99
CA PHE A 245 -13.22 -1.09 -15.29
C PHE A 245 -13.95 -0.20 -16.29
N SER A 246 -15.17 -0.58 -16.66
CA SER A 246 -16.05 0.29 -17.43
C SER A 246 -16.45 1.52 -16.61
N LEU A 247 -16.85 2.61 -17.26
CA LEU A 247 -17.28 3.84 -16.55
C LEU A 247 -18.43 3.58 -15.56
N GLU A 248 -19.34 2.65 -15.89
CA GLU A 248 -20.42 2.23 -14.98
C GLU A 248 -19.90 1.53 -13.72
N GLN A 249 -18.95 0.60 -13.89
CA GLN A 249 -18.30 -0.09 -12.78
C GLN A 249 -17.51 0.88 -11.91
N ILE A 250 -16.84 1.86 -12.51
CA ILE A 250 -16.11 2.91 -11.81
C ILE A 250 -17.06 3.76 -10.96
N ASN A 251 -18.19 4.17 -11.52
CA ASN A 251 -19.21 4.93 -10.77
C ASN A 251 -19.76 4.14 -9.59
N THR A 252 -20.01 2.84 -9.78
CA THR A 252 -20.45 1.94 -8.70
C THR A 252 -19.36 1.79 -7.63
N LEU A 253 -18.11 1.62 -8.04
CA LEU A 253 -16.97 1.53 -7.13
C LEU A 253 -16.78 2.82 -6.31
N LYS A 254 -16.92 3.99 -6.94
CA LYS A 254 -16.84 5.30 -6.29
C LYS A 254 -17.91 5.46 -5.21
N LYS A 255 -19.15 5.07 -5.49
CA LYS A 255 -20.26 5.09 -4.52
C LYS A 255 -19.99 4.17 -3.32
N ARG A 256 -19.52 2.94 -3.57
CA ARG A 256 -19.30 1.94 -2.52
C ARG A 256 -18.09 2.23 -1.63
N SER A 257 -16.99 2.71 -2.22
CA SER A 257 -15.72 2.92 -1.48
C SER A 257 -15.66 4.25 -0.73
N GLY A 258 -16.51 5.21 -1.10
CA GLY A 258 -16.47 6.58 -0.60
C GLY A 258 -15.42 7.44 -1.32
N PRO A 259 -15.62 8.77 -1.35
CA PRO A 259 -14.82 9.68 -2.18
C PRO A 259 -13.34 9.69 -1.79
N ALA A 260 -12.99 9.76 -0.50
CA ALA A 260 -11.61 9.83 -0.05
C ALA A 260 -10.80 8.57 -0.41
N LYS A 261 -11.36 7.39 -0.14
CA LYS A 261 -10.71 6.11 -0.46
C LYS A 261 -10.59 5.90 -1.96
N PHE A 262 -11.59 6.32 -2.74
CA PHE A 262 -11.51 6.28 -4.19
C PHE A 262 -10.41 7.20 -4.73
N GLN A 263 -10.32 8.44 -4.24
CA GLN A 263 -9.27 9.40 -4.63
C GLN A 263 -7.87 8.84 -4.35
N SER A 264 -7.61 8.38 -3.12
CA SER A 264 -6.31 7.84 -2.72
C SER A 264 -5.95 6.55 -3.48
N GLN A 265 -6.85 5.56 -3.51
CA GLN A 265 -6.51 4.21 -3.96
C GLN A 265 -6.70 3.99 -5.47
N MET A 266 -7.62 4.74 -6.09
CA MET A 266 -7.94 4.60 -7.51
C MET A 266 -7.39 5.76 -8.34
N LEU A 267 -7.29 6.98 -7.80
CA LEU A 267 -6.77 8.14 -8.51
C LEU A 267 -5.37 8.58 -8.05
N LEU A 268 -4.77 7.87 -7.10
CA LEU A 268 -3.43 8.14 -6.55
C LEU A 268 -3.29 9.53 -5.91
N ARG A 269 -4.41 10.13 -5.47
CA ARG A 269 -4.46 11.45 -4.84
C ARG A 269 -4.90 11.30 -3.39
N PRO A 270 -3.97 11.09 -2.43
CA PRO A 270 -4.32 11.09 -1.03
C PRO A 270 -4.69 12.51 -0.62
N ALA A 271 -5.84 12.66 0.05
CA ALA A 271 -6.25 13.92 0.65
C ALA A 271 -5.89 13.92 2.14
N SER A 272 -5.62 15.09 2.71
CA SER A 272 -5.51 15.23 4.16
C SER A 272 -6.84 14.88 4.82
N ILE A 273 -6.80 14.16 5.94
CA ILE A 273 -7.98 13.96 6.79
C ILE A 273 -8.50 15.34 7.27
N VAL A 274 -7.61 16.33 7.38
CA VAL A 274 -7.95 17.72 7.72
C VAL A 274 -8.83 18.38 6.65
N ASP A 275 -8.68 17.98 5.37
CA ASP A 275 -9.54 18.44 4.27
C ASP A 275 -10.88 17.66 4.21
N GLY A 276 -10.95 16.52 4.88
CA GLY A 276 -12.18 15.78 5.14
C GLY A 276 -12.99 16.40 6.27
N ARG A 277 -13.29 17.71 6.19
CA ARG A 277 -14.22 18.33 7.12
C ARG A 277 -15.55 17.58 7.03
N LEU A 278 -16.13 17.29 8.19
CA LEU A 278 -17.54 16.96 8.29
C LEU A 278 -18.31 18.07 7.58
N ASP A 279 -18.94 17.74 6.46
CA ASP A 279 -19.79 18.67 5.74
C ASP A 279 -21.09 18.81 6.53
N PRO A 280 -21.31 19.92 7.27
CA PRO A 280 -22.46 20.04 8.16
C PRO A 280 -23.78 20.03 7.38
N ASP A 281 -23.75 20.44 6.11
CA ASP A 281 -24.94 20.46 5.25
C ASP A 281 -25.41 19.04 4.89
N ARG A 282 -24.52 18.04 5.04
CA ARG A 282 -24.84 16.62 4.83
C ARG A 282 -25.31 15.91 6.10
N LEU A 283 -25.27 16.57 7.26
CA LEU A 283 -25.87 16.05 8.48
C LEU A 283 -27.39 16.18 8.39
N ALA A 284 -28.08 15.05 8.45
CA ALA A 284 -29.53 15.05 8.57
C ALA A 284 -29.91 15.21 10.06
N PRO A 285 -30.46 16.36 10.49
CA PRO A 285 -30.92 16.50 11.86
C PRO A 285 -32.08 15.54 12.12
N TYR A 286 -32.13 15.00 13.33
CA TYR A 286 -33.24 14.17 13.78
C TYR A 286 -33.72 14.66 15.15
N ALA A 287 -35.03 14.56 15.37
CA ALA A 287 -35.68 14.87 16.64
C ALA A 287 -36.37 13.65 17.26
N ALA A 288 -36.13 12.47 16.69
CA ALA A 288 -36.71 11.23 17.18
C ALA A 288 -36.22 10.94 18.62
N PRO A 289 -37.11 10.57 19.54
CA PRO A 289 -36.72 10.27 20.91
C PRO A 289 -35.93 8.95 20.97
N LEU A 290 -35.07 8.85 21.98
CA LEU A 290 -34.54 7.57 22.42
C LEU A 290 -35.62 6.83 23.19
N ASP A 291 -35.84 5.59 22.83
CA ASP A 291 -36.76 4.69 23.51
C ASP A 291 -35.99 3.44 23.95
N TYR A 292 -35.90 3.26 25.25
CA TYR A 292 -35.20 2.14 25.87
C TYR A 292 -36.21 1.21 26.52
N HIS A 293 -36.15 -0.07 26.17
CA HIS A 293 -37.06 -1.07 26.72
C HIS A 293 -36.33 -2.39 26.93
N GLU A 294 -36.61 -3.01 28.07
CA GLU A 294 -36.11 -4.34 28.42
C GLU A 294 -37.27 -5.34 28.43
N ALA A 295 -37.15 -6.39 27.62
CA ALA A 295 -38.13 -7.47 27.59
C ALA A 295 -37.43 -8.80 27.35
N GLY A 296 -37.77 -9.81 28.15
CA GLY A 296 -37.26 -11.17 27.98
C GLY A 296 -35.74 -11.32 28.19
N GLY A 297 -35.08 -10.39 28.88
CA GLY A 297 -33.64 -10.39 29.10
C GLY A 297 -32.82 -9.70 28.00
N GLU A 298 -33.47 -9.12 26.98
CA GLU A 298 -32.81 -8.27 26.00
C GLU A 298 -33.11 -6.79 26.24
N ALA A 299 -32.05 -6.00 26.29
CA ALA A 299 -32.11 -4.54 26.24
C ALA A 299 -32.19 -4.08 24.78
N VAL A 300 -33.24 -3.34 24.44
CA VAL A 300 -33.43 -2.77 23.10
C VAL A 300 -33.46 -1.26 23.23
N LEU A 301 -32.54 -0.60 22.54
CA LEU A 301 -32.51 0.84 22.39
C LEU A 301 -32.94 1.21 20.97
N ARG A 302 -33.88 2.15 20.85
CA ARG A 302 -34.40 2.64 19.58
C ARG A 302 -34.26 4.14 19.48
N LEU A 303 -34.08 4.62 18.25
CA LEU A 303 -34.17 6.03 17.89
C LEU A 303 -35.31 6.19 16.88
N GLY A 304 -36.48 6.60 17.37
CA GLY A 304 -37.71 6.52 16.59
C GLY A 304 -38.07 5.08 16.23
N THR A 305 -38.13 4.75 14.94
CA THR A 305 -38.40 3.39 14.46
C THR A 305 -37.16 2.52 14.34
N GLN A 306 -35.95 3.10 14.36
CA GLN A 306 -34.71 2.40 14.08
C GLN A 306 -34.14 1.76 15.34
N ARG A 307 -33.77 0.48 15.28
CA ARG A 307 -33.03 -0.18 16.36
C ARG A 307 -31.57 0.26 16.33
N LEU A 308 -31.04 0.64 17.49
CA LEU A 308 -29.63 0.93 17.69
C LEU A 308 -28.91 -0.35 18.11
N ILE A 309 -27.79 -0.64 17.45
CA ILE A 309 -26.98 -1.84 17.67
C ILE A 309 -25.70 -1.57 18.46
N SER A 310 -25.24 -0.31 18.49
CA SER A 310 -24.11 0.09 19.31
C SER A 310 -24.20 1.57 19.72
N ALA A 311 -23.56 1.86 20.85
CA ALA A 311 -23.25 3.20 21.31
C ALA A 311 -21.74 3.30 21.49
N SER A 312 -21.13 4.32 20.91
CA SER A 312 -19.71 4.63 21.08
C SER A 312 -19.57 6.05 21.61
N CYS A 313 -18.64 6.22 22.53
CA CYS A 313 -18.30 7.51 23.11
C CYS A 313 -16.87 7.85 22.68
N TRP A 314 -16.69 9.03 22.08
CA TRP A 314 -15.40 9.53 21.64
C TRP A 314 -15.05 10.72 22.50
N TRP A 315 -13.86 10.69 23.10
CA TRP A 315 -13.33 11.79 23.88
C TRP A 315 -12.08 12.33 23.20
N ASP A 316 -12.11 13.61 22.84
CA ASP A 316 -10.96 14.37 22.39
C ASP A 316 -10.51 15.30 23.54
N PRO A 317 -9.58 14.85 24.39
CA PRO A 317 -9.17 15.60 25.57
C PRO A 317 -8.28 16.78 25.19
N ALA A 318 -8.55 17.92 25.82
CA ALA A 318 -7.71 19.11 25.70
C ALA A 318 -7.47 19.73 27.09
N TYR A 319 -6.35 20.43 27.23
CA TYR A 319 -5.95 21.15 28.44
C TYR A 319 -6.05 22.67 28.28
N GLY A 320 -6.91 23.13 27.36
CA GLY A 320 -7.07 24.55 27.08
C GLY A 320 -7.78 25.25 28.23
N ALA A 321 -7.32 26.47 28.57
CA ALA A 321 -7.98 27.28 29.57
C ALA A 321 -9.43 27.62 29.12
N PRO A 322 -10.42 27.66 30.03
CA PRO A 322 -11.79 28.01 29.66
C PRO A 322 -11.85 29.36 28.95
N GLY A 323 -12.42 29.37 27.75
CA GLY A 323 -12.52 30.57 26.90
C GLY A 323 -11.21 31.02 26.24
N ARG A 324 -10.09 30.33 26.46
CA ARG A 324 -8.78 30.54 25.81
C ARG A 324 -8.07 29.20 25.56
N GLY A 325 -8.31 28.61 24.40
CA GLY A 325 -7.67 27.36 23.98
C GLY A 325 -8.69 26.32 23.54
N ASP A 326 -8.21 25.12 23.24
CA ASP A 326 -9.06 24.00 22.83
C ASP A 326 -9.83 23.41 24.02
N ALA A 327 -11.12 23.17 23.84
CA ALA A 327 -11.97 22.57 24.85
C ALA A 327 -11.95 21.04 24.71
N SER A 328 -11.96 20.35 25.84
CA SER A 328 -12.13 18.91 25.90
C SER A 328 -13.56 18.57 25.45
N VAL A 329 -13.74 17.62 24.54
CA VAL A 329 -15.06 17.32 23.97
C VAL A 329 -15.38 15.83 23.96
N ILE A 330 -16.59 15.51 24.38
CA ILE A 330 -17.15 14.17 24.33
C ILE A 330 -18.26 14.14 23.26
N ALA A 331 -18.19 13.16 22.37
CA ALA A 331 -19.23 12.89 21.37
C ALA A 331 -19.79 11.48 21.52
N VAL A 332 -21.12 11.38 21.65
CA VAL A 332 -21.85 10.10 21.65
C VAL A 332 -22.33 9.83 20.23
N VAL A 333 -21.95 8.68 19.69
CA VAL A 333 -22.33 8.23 18.35
C VAL A 333 -23.02 6.87 18.46
N PHE A 334 -24.26 6.79 17.98
CA PHE A 334 -24.94 5.52 17.81
C PHE A 334 -24.71 4.95 16.41
N THR A 335 -24.80 3.62 16.30
CA THR A 335 -24.92 2.93 15.02
C THR A 335 -26.27 2.23 14.98
N ASP A 336 -27.04 2.45 13.92
CA ASP A 336 -28.30 1.73 13.69
C ASP A 336 -28.09 0.40 12.95
N GLU A 337 -29.12 -0.44 12.91
CA GLU A 337 -29.08 -1.76 12.27
C GLU A 337 -28.79 -1.72 10.75
N ASP A 338 -29.06 -0.57 10.12
CA ASP A 338 -28.75 -0.31 8.71
C ASP A 338 -27.30 0.15 8.49
N GLY A 339 -26.52 0.30 9.57
CA GLY A 339 -25.12 0.73 9.53
C GLY A 339 -24.92 2.24 9.42
N ASN A 340 -25.96 3.05 9.67
CA ASN A 340 -25.82 4.50 9.70
C ASN A 340 -25.32 4.97 11.06
N TYR A 341 -24.44 5.98 11.04
CA TYR A 341 -23.97 6.66 12.23
C TYR A 341 -24.88 7.82 12.60
N ARG A 342 -25.20 7.94 13.89
CA ARG A 342 -26.01 9.01 14.47
C ARG A 342 -25.17 9.73 15.52
N LEU A 343 -24.69 10.94 15.22
CA LEU A 343 -24.17 11.84 16.24
C LEU A 343 -25.33 12.24 17.15
N HIS A 344 -25.27 11.91 18.43
CA HIS A 344 -26.39 12.06 19.35
C HIS A 344 -26.22 13.18 20.35
N ALA A 345 -25.08 13.20 21.02
CA ALA A 345 -24.77 14.24 21.99
C ALA A 345 -23.33 14.69 21.80
N ILE A 346 -23.10 15.98 21.94
CA ILE A 346 -21.77 16.56 22.08
C ILE A 346 -21.79 17.33 23.40
N LEU A 347 -20.82 17.05 24.26
CA LEU A 347 -20.62 17.76 25.51
C LEU A 347 -19.21 18.32 25.53
N TYR A 348 -19.09 19.63 25.71
CA TYR A 348 -17.82 20.28 25.98
C TYR A 348 -17.55 20.25 27.48
N LEU A 349 -16.42 19.65 27.87
CA LEU A 349 -15.93 19.63 29.23
C LEU A 349 -15.04 20.85 29.46
N CYS A 350 -15.20 21.47 30.62
CA CYS A 350 -14.40 22.59 31.08
C CYS A 350 -13.87 22.27 32.48
N HIS A 351 -12.72 22.85 32.83
CA HIS A 351 -12.19 22.84 34.19
C HIS A 351 -12.34 24.22 34.83
N ASP A 352 -12.25 24.30 36.15
CA ASP A 352 -12.19 25.57 36.90
C ASP A 352 -10.72 25.91 37.19
N PRO A 353 -10.16 26.99 36.61
CA PRO A 353 -8.80 27.42 36.87
C PRO A 353 -8.54 27.76 38.34
N ALA A 354 -9.58 28.14 39.10
CA ALA A 354 -9.45 28.46 40.52
C ALA A 354 -9.21 27.21 41.38
N LEU A 355 -9.47 26.01 40.85
CA LEU A 355 -9.30 24.74 41.56
C LEU A 355 -7.97 24.04 41.25
N LEU A 356 -7.15 24.58 40.33
CA LEU A 356 -5.90 23.94 39.88
C LEU A 356 -4.87 23.75 41.01
N ASP A 357 -4.90 24.58 42.05
CA ASP A 357 -4.03 24.43 43.22
C ASP A 357 -4.41 23.20 44.09
N ASN A 358 -5.63 22.67 43.94
CA ASN A 358 -6.16 21.58 44.77
C ASN A 358 -6.47 20.30 43.99
N VAL A 359 -6.91 20.43 42.73
CA VAL A 359 -7.31 19.31 41.85
C VAL A 359 -6.83 19.62 40.45
N ASP A 360 -6.03 18.73 39.87
CA ASP A 360 -5.54 18.89 38.51
C ASP A 360 -6.67 18.87 37.48
N GLU A 361 -6.42 19.46 36.32
CA GLU A 361 -7.40 19.59 35.25
C GLU A 361 -7.99 18.26 34.78
N ALA A 362 -7.17 17.20 34.65
CA ALA A 362 -7.64 15.91 34.17
C ALA A 362 -8.63 15.29 35.17
N THR A 363 -8.35 15.43 36.47
CA THR A 363 -9.25 14.97 37.53
C THR A 363 -10.57 15.75 37.52
N GLN A 364 -10.53 17.07 37.28
CA GLN A 364 -11.76 17.87 37.16
C GLN A 364 -12.61 17.47 35.95
N GLN A 365 -12.00 17.16 34.81
CA GLN A 365 -12.72 16.72 33.60
C GLN A 365 -13.33 15.31 33.74
N CYS A 366 -12.81 14.47 34.64
CA CYS A 366 -13.33 13.13 34.91
C CYS A 366 -14.53 13.11 35.88
N GLN A 367 -14.83 14.22 36.56
CA GLN A 367 -15.95 14.37 37.51
C GLN A 367 -17.20 14.82 36.77
#